data_AF-A0A522YHN4-F1
#
_entry.id   AF-A0A522YHN4-F1
#
_cell.length_a   1.000
_cell.length_b   1.000
_cell.length_c   1.000
_cell.angle_alpha   90.00
_cell.angle_beta   90.00
_cell.angle_gamma   90.00
#
_symmetry.space_group_name_H-M   'P 1'
#
loop_
_entity.id
_entity.type
_entity.pdbx_description
1 polymer ?
#
loop_
_entity_poly.entity_id
_entity_poly.type
_entity_poly.pdbx_seq_one_letter_code
_entity_poly.pdbx_strand_id
1 'polypeptide(L)'
;MAREKVDVEVARRKFTVERDDLDALSILAVSKDLERRLAELQSRTGVVDTGRLAVMLALDIACDMKRLQGRLDDGDLTQEKRLEGMIILLEKALQQAP
;
A
#
# COMPACT_ATOMS: atom_id res chain seq x y z
N MET A 1 -1.64 9.68 25.54
CA MET A 1 -1.11 10.32 24.31
C MET A 1 -2.29 11.05 23.68
N ALA A 2 -2.21 12.36 23.46
CA ALA A 2 -3.34 13.13 22.93
C ALA A 2 -3.56 12.76 21.45
N ARG A 3 -4.80 12.44 21.08
CA ARG A 3 -5.17 12.17 19.69
C ARG A 3 -5.06 13.45 18.89
N GLU A 4 -4.11 13.48 17.95
CA GLU A 4 -3.89 14.63 17.09
C GLU A 4 -4.93 14.60 15.97
N LYS A 5 -5.85 15.59 15.99
CA LYS A 5 -6.83 15.78 14.92
C LYS A 5 -6.20 16.62 13.84
N VAL A 6 -6.24 16.14 12.61
CA VAL A 6 -5.62 16.80 11.46
C VAL A 6 -6.70 17.14 10.45
N ASP A 7 -6.86 18.42 10.19
CA ASP A 7 -7.75 18.90 9.13
C ASP A 7 -7.02 18.88 7.80
N VAL A 8 -7.56 18.14 6.84
CA VAL A 8 -7.04 18.02 5.48
C VAL A 8 -8.10 18.42 4.47
N GLU A 9 -7.66 19.01 3.37
CA GLU A 9 -8.49 19.29 2.21
C GLU A 9 -8.14 18.31 1.09
N VAL A 10 -9.15 17.68 0.52
CA VAL A 10 -9.01 16.82 -0.66
C VAL A 10 -10.16 17.11 -1.61
N ALA A 11 -9.85 17.43 -2.86
CA ALA A 11 -10.85 17.66 -3.91
C ALA A 11 -11.87 18.73 -3.51
N ARG A 12 -11.39 19.82 -2.88
CA ARG A 12 -12.18 20.94 -2.35
C ARG A 12 -13.15 20.57 -1.24
N ARG A 13 -12.95 19.43 -0.59
CA ARG A 13 -13.71 18.98 0.59
C ARG A 13 -12.78 18.90 1.78
N LYS A 14 -13.24 19.44 2.91
CA LYS A 14 -12.50 19.40 4.18
C LYS A 14 -12.87 18.16 4.97
N PHE A 15 -11.87 17.48 5.50
CA PHE A 15 -12.00 16.29 6.32
C PHE A 15 -11.15 16.45 7.57
N THR A 16 -11.70 16.05 8.72
CA THR A 16 -10.93 15.91 9.96
C THR A 16 -10.58 14.45 10.12
N VAL A 17 -9.29 14.13 10.14
CA VAL A 17 -8.76 12.77 10.27
C VAL A 17 -8.07 12.64 11.62
N GLU A 18 -8.36 11.55 12.33
CA GLU A 18 -7.75 11.20 13.62
C GLU A 18 -7.24 9.75 13.49
N ARG A 19 -5.92 9.56 13.60
CA ARG A 19 -5.27 8.25 13.51
C ARG A 19 -4.15 8.14 14.53
N ASP A 20 -4.06 6.99 15.20
CA ASP A 20 -3.04 6.72 16.22
C ASP A 20 -1.71 6.25 15.62
N ASP A 21 -1.73 5.80 14.37
CA ASP A 21 -0.62 5.13 13.68
C ASP A 21 0.11 6.01 12.64
N LEU A 22 -0.37 7.24 12.42
CA LEU A 22 0.25 8.21 11.51
C LEU A 22 0.32 9.59 12.18
N ASP A 23 1.46 10.26 12.00
CA ASP A 23 1.63 11.65 12.44
C ASP A 23 0.94 12.64 11.47
N ALA A 24 0.78 13.88 11.91
CA ALA A 24 0.10 14.90 11.10
C ALA A 24 0.78 15.15 9.75
N LEU A 25 2.11 15.07 9.70
CA LEU A 25 2.88 15.23 8.46
C LEU A 25 2.56 14.12 7.45
N SER A 26 2.48 12.87 7.89
CA SER A 26 2.15 11.73 7.04
C SER A 26 0.71 11.81 6.54
N ILE A 27 -0.23 12.24 7.39
CA ILE A 27 -1.63 12.44 6.99
C ILE A 27 -1.72 13.52 5.89
N LEU A 28 -0.99 14.62 6.02
CA LEU A 28 -0.88 15.68 5.01
C LEU A 28 -0.20 15.20 3.71
N ALA A 29 0.82 14.35 3.81
CA ALA A 29 1.49 13.79 2.64
C ALA A 29 0.54 12.88 1.85
N VAL A 30 -0.21 12.02 2.55
CA VAL A 30 -1.21 11.14 1.94
C VAL A 30 -2.33 11.94 1.29
N SER A 31 -2.81 13.02 1.92
CA SER A 31 -3.88 13.85 1.33
C SER A 31 -3.42 14.51 0.02
N LYS A 32 -2.19 15.01 -0.04
CA LYS A 32 -1.60 15.57 -1.27
C LYS A 32 -1.43 14.53 -2.37
N ASP A 33 -1.02 13.30 -2.02
CA ASP A 33 -0.92 12.21 -3.00
C ASP A 33 -2.30 11.85 -3.56
N LEU A 34 -3.32 11.82 -2.70
CA LEU A 34 -4.70 11.56 -3.11
C LEU A 34 -5.21 12.61 -4.10
N GLU A 35 -4.94 13.89 -3.84
CA GLU A 35 -5.31 14.98 -4.76
C GLU A 35 -4.62 14.85 -6.11
N ARG A 36 -3.32 14.55 -6.12
CA ARG A 36 -2.57 14.33 -7.36
C ARG A 36 -3.17 13.18 -8.17
N ARG A 37 -3.42 12.03 -7.54
CA ARG A 37 -4.01 10.85 -8.21
C ARG A 37 -5.42 11.12 -8.72
N LEU A 38 -6.23 11.89 -8.00
CA LEU A 38 -7.55 12.32 -8.46
C LEU A 38 -7.45 13.19 -9.72
N ALA A 39 -6.52 14.15 -9.76
CA ALA A 39 -6.31 15.00 -10.93
C ALA A 39 -5.83 14.21 -12.16
N GLU A 40 -4.92 13.24 -11.96
CA GLU A 40 -4.48 12.32 -13.01
C GLU A 40 -5.61 11.42 -13.52
N LEU A 41 -6.44 10.91 -12.61
CA LEU A 41 -7.58 10.07 -12.98
C LEU A 41 -8.63 10.86 -13.75
N GLN A 42 -8.88 12.11 -13.34
CA GLN A 42 -9.78 13.03 -14.04
C GLN A 42 -9.29 13.32 -15.46
N SER A 43 -7.99 13.61 -15.64
CA SER A 43 -7.44 13.91 -16.96
C SER A 43 -7.47 12.70 -17.90
N ARG A 44 -7.25 11.49 -17.37
CA ARG A 44 -7.25 10.24 -18.14
C ARG A 44 -8.65 9.76 -18.54
N THR A 45 -9.64 9.96 -17.69
CA THR A 45 -10.99 9.38 -17.87
C THR A 45 -12.03 10.39 -18.38
N GLY A 46 -11.75 11.70 -18.25
CA GLY A 46 -12.72 12.75 -18.56
C GLY A 46 -13.91 12.82 -17.60
N VAL A 47 -13.94 11.99 -16.54
CA VAL A 47 -15.01 12.00 -15.54
C VAL A 47 -14.85 13.24 -14.66
N VAL A 48 -15.87 14.09 -14.60
CA VAL A 48 -15.85 15.34 -13.80
C VAL A 48 -16.50 15.14 -12.42
N ASP A 49 -17.31 14.10 -12.26
CA ASP A 49 -17.99 13.81 -11.00
C ASP A 49 -16.99 13.33 -9.92
N THR A 50 -16.82 14.15 -8.89
CA THR A 50 -15.87 13.90 -7.79
C THR A 50 -16.21 12.66 -6.98
N GLY A 51 -17.50 12.30 -6.86
CA GLY A 51 -17.94 11.08 -6.18
C GLY A 51 -17.49 9.82 -6.94
N ARG A 52 -17.75 9.77 -8.24
CA ARG A 52 -17.30 8.67 -9.12
C ARG A 52 -15.78 8.58 -9.17
N LEU A 53 -15.08 9.70 -9.30
CA LEU A 53 -13.60 9.71 -9.26
C LEU A 53 -13.06 9.15 -7.95
N ALA A 54 -13.65 9.50 -6.80
CA ALA A 54 -13.24 8.98 -5.50
C ALA A 54 -13.44 7.45 -5.40
N VAL A 55 -14.58 6.93 -5.89
CA VAL A 55 -14.84 5.48 -5.91
C VAL A 55 -13.87 4.77 -6.85
N MET A 56 -13.61 5.32 -8.04
CA MET A 56 -12.66 4.75 -8.98
C MET A 56 -11.24 4.73 -8.41
N LEU A 57 -10.82 5.80 -7.75
CA LEU A 57 -9.52 5.86 -7.09
C LEU A 57 -9.43 4.86 -5.92
N ALA A 58 -10.48 4.74 -5.12
CA ALA A 58 -10.52 3.74 -4.04
C ALA A 58 -10.38 2.32 -4.59
N LEU A 59 -11.03 2.02 -5.72
CA LEU A 59 -10.91 0.71 -6.39
C LEU A 59 -9.48 0.48 -6.90
N ASP A 60 -8.85 1.49 -7.49
CA ASP A 60 -7.48 1.41 -8.01
C ASP A 60 -6.48 1.15 -6.88
N ILE A 61 -6.61 1.88 -5.76
CA ILE A 61 -5.79 1.68 -4.55
C ILE A 61 -6.01 0.28 -3.97
N ALA A 62 -7.25 -0.21 -3.92
CA ALA A 62 -7.54 -1.56 -3.44
C ALA A 62 -6.90 -2.64 -4.34
N CYS A 63 -6.89 -2.43 -5.66
CA CYS A 63 -6.22 -3.32 -6.61
C CYS A 63 -4.70 -3.32 -6.39
N ASP A 64 -4.10 -2.16 -6.19
CA ASP A 64 -2.67 -2.02 -5.90
C ASP A 64 -2.29 -2.68 -4.58
N MET A 65 -3.09 -2.51 -3.52
CA MET A 65 -2.91 -3.20 -2.25
C MET A 65 -2.98 -4.72 -2.43
N LYS A 66 -3.94 -5.22 -3.22
CA LYS A 66 -4.05 -6.66 -3.48
C LYS A 66 -2.86 -7.21 -4.26
N ARG A 67 -2.33 -6.45 -5.23
CA ARG A 67 -1.10 -6.81 -5.97
C ARG A 67 0.13 -6.80 -5.08
N LEU A 68 0.24 -5.83 -4.17
CA LEU A 68 1.33 -5.74 -3.19
C LEU A 68 1.30 -6.94 -2.23
N GLN A 69 0.13 -7.31 -1.71
CA GLN A 69 -0.05 -8.51 -0.90
C GLN A 69 0.41 -9.76 -1.64
N GLY A 70 -0.07 -9.98 -2.87
CA GLY A 70 0.32 -11.15 -3.66
C GLY A 70 1.83 -11.22 -3.91
N ARG A 71 2.50 -10.08 -4.11
CA ARG A 71 3.97 -10.03 -4.26
C ARG A 71 4.73 -10.35 -2.96
N LEU A 72 4.18 -9.98 -1.82
CA LEU A 72 4.76 -10.35 -0.52
C LEU A 72 4.60 -11.86 -0.29
N ASP A 73 3.41 -12.40 -0.52
CA ASP A 73 3.13 -13.84 -0.38
C ASP A 73 4.02 -14.67 -1.33
N ASP A 74 4.16 -14.26 -2.59
CA ASP A 74 5.05 -14.91 -3.57
C ASP A 74 6.54 -14.80 -3.17
N GLY A 75 6.91 -13.69 -2.55
CA GLY A 75 8.26 -13.45 -2.02
C GLY A 75 8.60 -14.40 -0.89
N ASP A 76 7.68 -14.57 0.06
CA ASP A 76 7.83 -15.49 1.19
C ASP A 76 7.91 -16.95 0.72
N LEU A 77 7.03 -17.37 -0.20
CA LEU A 77 7.09 -18.69 -0.84
C LEU A 77 8.43 -18.94 -1.56
N THR A 78 9.01 -17.91 -2.17
CA THR A 78 10.31 -18.03 -2.85
C THR A 78 11.47 -18.14 -1.86
N GLN A 79 11.38 -17.46 -0.71
CA GLN A 79 12.39 -17.55 0.35
C GLN A 79 12.31 -18.91 1.08
N GLU A 80 11.12 -19.41 1.37
CA GLU A 80 10.91 -20.75 1.95
C GLU A 80 11.54 -21.84 1.09
N LYS A 81 11.27 -21.83 -0.22
CA LYS A 81 11.87 -22.81 -1.16
C LYS A 81 13.40 -22.73 -1.23
N ARG A 82 13.98 -21.52 -1.08
CA ARG A 82 15.44 -21.35 -1.01
C ARG A 82 15.99 -21.92 0.29
N LEU A 83 15.32 -21.68 1.41
CA LEU A 83 15.72 -22.23 2.72
C LEU A 83 15.64 -23.75 2.73
N GLU A 84 14.57 -24.36 2.21
CA GLU A 84 14.49 -25.81 2.02
C GLU A 84 15.62 -26.34 1.15
N GLY A 85 15.90 -25.68 0.02
CA GLY A 85 17.02 -26.05 -0.84
C GLY A 85 18.38 -26.00 -0.13
N MET A 86 18.61 -25.00 0.72
CA MET A 86 19.83 -24.89 1.53
C MET A 86 19.90 -25.97 2.62
N ILE A 87 18.78 -26.30 3.26
CA ILE A 87 18.69 -27.39 4.25
C ILE A 87 19.05 -28.73 3.58
N ILE A 88 18.46 -29.02 2.41
CA ILE A 88 18.75 -30.25 1.65
C ILE A 88 20.24 -30.33 1.26
N LEU A 89 20.85 -29.21 0.89
CA LEU A 89 22.29 -29.17 0.56
C LEU A 89 23.17 -29.39 1.81
N LEU A 90 22.79 -28.84 2.95
CA LEU A 90 23.46 -29.07 4.24
C LEU A 90 23.35 -30.53 4.69
N GLU A 91 22.15 -31.12 4.60
CA GLU A 91 21.93 -32.53 4.92
C GLU A 91 22.77 -33.46 4.04
N LYS A 92 22.83 -33.17 2.73
CA LYS A 92 23.70 -33.93 1.81
C LYS A 92 25.18 -33.78 2.15
N ALA A 93 25.62 -32.58 2.50
CA ALA A 93 27.02 -32.34 2.89
C ALA A 93 27.37 -33.04 4.21
N LEU A 94 26.46 -33.05 5.17
CA LEU A 94 26.60 -33.76 6.45
C LEU A 94 26.60 -35.29 6.28
N GLN A 95 25.80 -35.83 5.36
CA GLN A 95 25.79 -37.27 5.04
C GLN A 95 27.03 -37.73 4.27
N GLN A 96 27.76 -36.81 3.63
CA GLN A 96 29.01 -37.09 2.90
C GLN A 96 30.27 -36.79 3.72
N ALA A 97 30.13 -36.24 4.93
CA ALA A 97 31.22 -36.11 5.88
C ALA A 97 31.46 -37.47 6.58
N PRO A 98 32.70 -37.98 6.63
CA PRO A 98 33.03 -39.28 7.21
C PRO A 98 32.84 -39.36 8.73
#